data_AF-A0A916G4V8-F1
#
_entry.id   AF-A0A916G4V8-F1
#
_cell.length_a   1.000
_cell.length_b   1.000
_cell.length_c   1.000
_cell.angle_alpha   90.00
_cell.angle_beta   90.00
_cell.angle_gamma   90.00
#
_symmetry.space_group_name_H-M   'P 1'
#
loop_
_entity.id
_entity.type
_entity.pdbx_description
1 polymer ?
#
loop_
_entity_poly.entity_id
_entity_poly.type
_entity_poly.pdbx_seq_one_letter_code
_entity_poly.pdbx_strand_id
1 'polypeptide(L)'
;GTINIGDRQKGRVKAASVVDCEPLRESIRDAFRHLYSREFQESMRHVVNPYGDGSVAHRIVRVLVEYALEGILKKRFFMHPRQENGESGNGR
;
A
#
# COMPACT_ATOMS: atom_id res chain seq x y z
N GLY A 1 3.91 -14.92 6.70
CA GLY A 1 3.89 -13.98 5.56
C GLY A 1 2.58 -14.12 4.81
N THR A 2 2.44 -13.41 3.69
CA THR A 2 1.23 -13.33 2.86
C THR A 2 1.61 -13.64 1.42
N ILE A 3 0.77 -14.37 0.69
CA ILE A 3 0.96 -14.61 -0.75
C ILE A 3 -0.03 -13.72 -1.52
N ASN A 4 0.51 -12.88 -2.40
CA ASN A 4 -0.26 -12.17 -3.41
C ASN A 4 -0.31 -13.01 -4.68
N ILE A 5 -1.51 -13.20 -5.23
CA ILE A 5 -1.71 -13.97 -6.46
C ILE A 5 -2.13 -13.00 -7.58
N GLY A 6 -1.37 -13.00 -8.68
CA GLY A 6 -1.57 -12.12 -9.81
C GLY A 6 -1.32 -10.64 -9.48
N ASP A 7 -1.90 -9.74 -10.27
CA ASP A 7 -1.57 -8.32 -10.28
C ASP A 7 -2.52 -7.43 -9.45
N ARG A 8 -3.48 -8.03 -8.72
CA ARG A 8 -4.50 -7.28 -7.97
C ARG A 8 -3.91 -6.29 -6.95
N GLN A 9 -2.69 -6.52 -6.47
CA GLN A 9 -1.98 -5.63 -5.52
C GLN A 9 -0.80 -4.87 -6.16
N LYS A 10 -0.70 -4.85 -7.49
CA LYS A 10 0.35 -4.13 -8.21
C LYS A 10 0.28 -2.62 -7.92
N GLY A 11 1.44 -2.00 -7.70
CA GLY A 11 1.55 -0.57 -7.39
C GLY A 11 1.23 -0.18 -5.95
N ARG A 12 0.76 -1.11 -5.10
CA ARG A 12 0.58 -0.86 -3.66
C ARG A 12 1.89 -1.08 -2.92
N VAL A 13 2.07 -0.35 -1.82
CA VAL A 13 3.18 -0.56 -0.89
C VAL A 13 3.05 -1.96 -0.26
N LYS A 14 4.15 -2.69 -0.12
CA LYS A 14 4.16 -4.07 0.39
C LYS A 14 5.21 -4.21 1.48
N ALA A 15 4.91 -5.02 2.50
CA ALA A 15 5.90 -5.45 3.48
C ALA A 15 6.83 -6.51 2.85
N ALA A 16 8.03 -6.67 3.39
CA ALA A 16 8.93 -7.76 3.01
C ALA A 16 8.35 -9.16 3.29
N SER A 17 7.29 -9.24 4.12
CA SER A 17 6.56 -10.48 4.40
C SER A 17 5.61 -10.92 3.28
N VAL A 18 5.53 -10.18 2.19
CA VAL A 18 4.66 -10.46 1.05
C VAL A 18 5.46 -11.15 -0.06
N VAL A 19 4.97 -12.32 -0.47
CA VAL A 19 5.47 -13.08 -1.62
C VAL A 19 4.48 -12.93 -2.77
N ASP A 20 4.92 -12.42 -3.91
CA ASP A 20 4.07 -12.35 -5.10
C ASP A 20 4.25 -13.59 -5.97
N CYS A 21 3.16 -14.05 -6.59
CA CYS A 21 3.19 -15.17 -7.52
C CYS A 21 2.18 -14.96 -8.66
N GLU A 22 2.49 -15.50 -9.84
CA GLU A 22 1.53 -15.62 -10.93
C GLU A 22 0.34 -16.53 -10.55
N PRO A 23 -0.86 -16.36 -11.15
CA PRO A 23 -2.04 -17.19 -10.89
C PRO A 23 -1.96 -18.57 -11.55
N LEU A 24 -0.77 -19.17 -11.53
CA LEU A 24 -0.48 -20.48 -12.09
C LEU A 24 -0.20 -21.48 -10.97
N ARG A 25 -0.68 -22.72 -11.12
CA ARG A 25 -0.56 -23.77 -10.09
C ARG A 25 0.87 -23.94 -9.56
N GLU A 26 1.85 -23.99 -10.47
CA GLU A 26 3.25 -24.18 -10.10
C GLU A 26 3.82 -22.97 -9.36
N SER A 27 3.55 -21.76 -9.85
CA SER A 27 3.93 -20.50 -9.20
C SER A 27 3.36 -20.39 -7.79
N ILE A 28 2.09 -20.74 -7.59
CA ILE A 28 1.44 -20.75 -6.27
C ILE A 28 2.12 -21.78 -5.35
N ARG A 29 2.36 -23.01 -5.84
CA ARG A 29 3.08 -24.04 -5.07
C ARG A 29 4.46 -23.54 -4.64
N ASP A 30 5.18 -22.86 -5.51
CA ASP A 30 6.54 -22.42 -5.28
C ASP A 30 6.57 -21.25 -4.29
N ALA A 31 5.60 -20.34 -4.37
CA ALA A 31 5.36 -19.31 -3.37
C ALA A 31 5.08 -19.90 -1.99
N PHE A 32 4.29 -20.96 -1.88
CA PHE A 32 4.10 -21.67 -0.60
C PHE A 32 5.38 -22.31 -0.09
N ARG A 33 6.16 -22.98 -0.96
CA ARG A 33 7.44 -23.57 -0.57
C ARG A 33 8.42 -22.53 -0.03
N HIS A 34 8.51 -21.37 -0.70
CA HIS A 34 9.33 -20.27 -0.24
C HIS A 34 8.81 -19.67 1.08
N LEU A 35 7.49 -19.43 1.18
CA LEU A 35 6.86 -18.87 2.37
C LEU A 35 7.13 -19.72 3.62
N TYR A 36 7.12 -21.05 3.48
CA TYR A 36 7.39 -21.98 4.59
C TYR A 36 8.87 -22.37 4.71
N SER A 37 9.77 -21.81 3.89
CA SER A 37 11.19 -22.07 4.01
C SER A 37 11.73 -21.48 5.31
N ARG A 38 12.76 -22.14 5.86
CA ARG A 38 13.38 -21.70 7.11
C ARG A 38 13.99 -20.31 6.95
N GLU A 39 14.65 -20.06 5.82
CA GLU A 39 15.29 -18.76 5.54
C GLU A 39 14.26 -17.63 5.51
N PHE A 40 13.11 -17.86 4.85
CA PHE A 40 12.05 -16.87 4.81
C PHE A 40 11.50 -16.60 6.21
N GLN A 41 11.14 -17.64 6.98
CA GLN A 41 10.59 -17.49 8.32
C GLN A 41 11.55 -16.79 9.29
N GLU A 42 12.85 -17.08 9.21
CA GLU A 42 13.88 -16.40 10.01
C GLU A 42 13.98 -14.91 9.65
N SER A 43 13.89 -14.57 8.36
CA SER A 43 13.89 -13.17 7.90
C SER A 43 12.66 -12.38 8.37
N MET A 44 11.56 -13.04 8.74
CA MET A 44 10.31 -12.37 9.14
C MET A 44 10.34 -11.75 10.55
N ARG A 45 11.29 -12.13 11.41
CA ARG A 45 11.29 -11.74 12.84
C ARG A 45 11.36 -10.23 13.09
N HIS A 46 11.88 -9.47 12.12
CA HIS A 46 12.08 -8.02 12.24
C HIS A 46 11.37 -7.23 11.12
N VAL A 47 10.44 -7.87 10.40
CA VAL A 47 9.72 -7.19 9.32
C VAL A 47 8.72 -6.18 9.89
N VAL A 48 8.83 -4.95 9.41
CA VAL A 48 7.90 -3.86 9.74
C VAL A 48 6.77 -3.84 8.72
N ASN A 49 5.53 -3.76 9.20
CA ASN A 49 4.38 -3.56 8.33
C ASN A 49 4.29 -2.06 7.93
N PRO A 50 4.38 -1.72 6.63
CA PRO A 50 4.31 -0.32 6.20
C PRO A 50 2.94 0.32 6.44
N TYR A 51 1.90 -0.47 6.71
CA TYR A 51 0.54 0.01 6.95
C TYR A 51 0.29 0.47 8.39
N GLY A 52 1.26 0.32 9.29
CA GLY A 52 1.20 0.88 10.63
C GLY A 52 1.78 -0.02 11.70
N ASP A 53 1.92 0.57 12.88
CA ASP A 53 2.54 -0.01 14.07
C ASP A 53 1.53 -0.54 15.11
N GLY A 54 0.26 -0.64 14.73
CA GLY A 54 -0.82 -1.09 15.63
C GLY A 54 -1.36 -0.02 16.59
N SER A 55 -0.77 1.18 16.65
CA SER A 55 -1.23 2.27 17.53
C SER A 55 -2.30 3.19 16.90
N VAL A 56 -2.80 2.82 15.71
CA VAL A 56 -3.67 3.68 14.88
C VAL A 56 -4.93 4.13 15.63
N ALA A 57 -5.62 3.23 16.33
CA ALA A 57 -6.83 3.56 17.08
C ALA A 57 -6.59 4.64 18.15
N HIS A 58 -5.49 4.52 18.91
CA HIS A 58 -5.13 5.52 19.94
C HIS A 58 -4.86 6.89 19.32
N ARG A 59 -4.17 6.94 18.16
CA ARG A 59 -3.91 8.20 17.45
C ARG A 59 -5.21 8.86 16.98
N ILE A 60 -6.14 8.07 16.45
CA ILE A 60 -7.45 8.57 16.02
C ILE A 60 -8.21 9.15 17.22
N VAL A 61 -8.33 8.39 18.30
CA VAL A 61 -9.03 8.85 19.52
C VAL A 61 -8.41 10.13 20.05
N ARG A 62 -7.07 10.20 20.12
CA ARG A 62 -6.36 11.40 20.57
C ARG A 62 -6.74 12.62 19.74
N VAL A 63 -6.71 12.51 18.41
CA VAL A 63 -7.09 13.61 17.50
C VAL A 63 -8.55 14.02 17.71
N LEU A 64 -9.46 13.06 17.87
CA LEU A 64 -10.89 13.35 18.07
C LEU A 64 -11.18 14.05 19.41
N VAL A 65 -10.40 13.76 20.46
CA VAL A 65 -10.54 14.40 21.78
C VAL A 65 -9.87 15.79 21.80
N GLU A 66 -8.72 15.94 21.15
CA GLU A 66 -7.94 17.19 21.17
C GLU A 66 -8.47 18.26 20.21
N TYR A 67 -9.15 17.86 19.13
CA TYR A 67 -9.61 18.79 18.10
C TYR A 67 -11.03 19.31 18.39
N ALA A 68 -11.22 20.63 18.33
CA ALA A 68 -12.54 21.26 18.49
C ALA A 68 -13.48 20.83 17.36
N LEU A 69 -14.65 20.29 17.72
CA LEU A 69 -15.61 19.78 16.75
C LEU A 69 -16.61 20.87 16.28
N GLU A 70 -16.64 22.00 16.97
CA GLU A 70 -17.46 23.15 16.63
C GLU A 70 -16.91 23.87 15.38
N GLY A 71 -17.80 24.23 14.45
CA GLY A 71 -17.43 25.05 13.28
C GLY A 71 -16.65 24.31 12.19
N ILE A 72 -16.66 22.97 12.16
CA ILE A 72 -16.02 22.19 11.08
C ILE A 72 -16.70 22.47 9.73
N LEU A 73 -16.02 23.20 8.86
CA LEU A 73 -16.44 23.46 7.48
C LEU A 73 -15.97 22.33 6.56
N LYS A 74 -16.90 21.69 5.84
CA LYS A 74 -16.56 20.68 4.83
C LYS A 74 -16.04 21.35 3.55
N LYS A 75 -14.71 21.47 3.43
CA LYS A 75 -14.07 21.96 2.20
C LYS A 75 -14.29 20.99 1.05
N ARG A 76 -14.75 21.50 -0.09
CA ARG A 76 -14.80 20.74 -1.34
C ARG A 76 -13.45 20.81 -2.04
N PHE A 77 -12.92 19.66 -2.42
CA PHE A 77 -11.75 19.59 -3.28
C PHE A 77 -12.22 19.65 -4.74
N PHE A 78 -11.57 20.50 -5.54
CA PHE A 78 -11.76 20.56 -6.98
C PHE A 78 -10.48 20.05 -7.62
N MET A 79 -10.57 19.11 -8.55
CA MET A 79 -9.42 18.81 -9.40
C MET A 79 -9.11 20.06 -10.21
N HIS A 80 -7.89 20.58 -10.05
CA HIS A 80 -7.41 21.59 -10.98
C HIS A 80 -7.25 20.92 -12.36
N PRO A 81 -7.74 21.51 -13.45
CA PRO A 81 -7.48 20.99 -14.79
C PRO A 81 -5.97 20.86 -14.97
N ARG A 82 -5.52 19.75 -15.57
CA ARG A 82 -4.14 19.66 -16.03
C ARG A 82 -3.93 20.79 -17.02
N GLN A 83 -2.97 21.67 -16.76
CA GLN A 83 -2.53 22.62 -17.78
C GLN A 83 -1.86 21.78 -18.87
N GLU A 84 -2.55 21.59 -19.99
CA GLU A 84 -1.89 21.14 -21.20
C GLU A 84 -0.98 22.30 -21.63
N ASN A 85 0.32 22.14 -21.39
CA ASN A 85 1.30 22.93 -22.12
C ASN A 85 1.08 22.57 -23.58
N GLY A 86 0.39 23.47 -24.30
CA GLY A 86 0.18 23.32 -25.73
C GLY A 86 1.53 23.13 -26.40
N GLU A 87 1.74 21.95 -26.98
CA GLU A 87 2.74 21.78 -28.01
C GLU A 87 2.31 22.66 -29.19
N SER A 88 2.84 23.89 -29.21
CA SER A 88 2.87 24.67 -30.44
C SER A 88 3.63 23.86 -31.47
N GLY A 89 2.91 23.44 -32.50
CA GLY A 89 3.50 22.88 -33.69
C GLY A 89 4.57 23.81 -34.28
N ASN A 90 5.67 23.20 -34.69
CA ASN A 90 6.56 23.67 -35.74
C ASN A 90 7.22 22.38 -36.26
N GLY A 91 6.95 21.89 -37.46
CA GLY A 91 7.13 22.58 -38.72
C GLY A 91 8.33 21.96 -39.44
N ARG A 92 8.09 20.81 -40.09
CA ARG A 92 8.70 20.27 -41.34
C ARG A 92 8.38 18.78 -41.47
#